data_AF-A0AAD7X8Z8-F1
#
_entry.id   AF-A0AAD7X8Z8-F1
#
_cell.length_a   1.000
_cell.length_b   1.000
_cell.length_c   1.000
_cell.angle_alpha   90.00
_cell.angle_beta   90.00
_cell.angle_gamma   90.00
#
_symmetry.space_group_name_H-M   'P 1'
#
loop_
_entity.id
_entity.type
_entity.pdbx_description
1 polymer ?
#
loop_
_entity_poly.entity_id
_entity_poly.type
_entity_poly.pdbx_seq_one_letter_code
_entity_poly.pdbx_strand_id
1 'polypeptide(L)'
;MDIMMASMQGGMASMRRALNRSKEEERIVQGKCSYCGKDGGGSLKGCSRCKAARYCNRECQLADFKARHKRECANFAYPPTTSAFLIRPVAGEQYPQHPVFAHAHQDGVGCWVSISGRIDCDLQHLTESIDPMGEGDRQKRFKEQGSAAGLEMIRKHKASARSLLGLSVLVQNRRKDSTPILLFASRAQVVCQPSLTAAVLRGAGEGEGLARFTRDRRVVERVAVGVANDPWEKQPRLEVKYINGAEVKKKAPLPSNIRDAAQGIIALNTGDYAILHLQFRVGNGDNISKDWEALGCLESFFIPWAPWDGTTPYASLAASLPTAQSAYLATPGDAPTSVRATFDQRAVRAHYADFIEHGEDAYLRSHYGDARADMAQSAEGMLATMGELLLGQVAQAGGTETLVQRLRDGGMGDIADKIAARGQ
;
A
#
# COMPACT_ATOMS: atom_id res chain seq x y z
N MET A 1 23.25 26.27 -1.02
CA MET A 1 22.15 26.04 -1.99
C MET A 1 22.60 25.13 -3.13
N ASP A 2 23.81 25.29 -3.67
CA ASP A 2 24.32 24.49 -4.80
C ASP A 2 24.47 22.99 -4.51
N ILE A 3 25.03 22.62 -3.34
CA ILE A 3 25.18 21.21 -2.93
C ILE A 3 23.81 20.49 -2.87
N MET A 4 22.77 21.20 -2.42
CA MET A 4 21.39 20.69 -2.33
C MET A 4 20.79 20.48 -3.71
N MET A 5 20.87 21.47 -4.60
CA MET A 5 20.34 21.33 -5.96
C MET A 5 21.02 20.18 -6.69
N ALA A 6 22.34 20.03 -6.50
CA ALA A 6 23.09 18.90 -7.03
C ALA A 6 22.60 17.55 -6.48
N SER A 7 22.38 17.45 -5.16
CA SER A 7 21.87 16.23 -4.51
C SER A 7 20.44 15.87 -4.97
N MET A 8 19.54 16.86 -5.04
CA MET A 8 18.17 16.67 -5.55
C MET A 8 18.16 16.26 -7.02
N GLN A 9 19.00 16.89 -7.85
CA GLN A 9 19.12 16.56 -9.26
C GLN A 9 19.70 15.16 -9.46
N GLY A 10 20.69 14.78 -8.65
CA GLY A 10 21.26 13.43 -8.59
C GLY A 10 20.22 12.37 -8.20
N GLY A 11 19.45 12.61 -7.16
CA GLY A 11 18.37 11.73 -6.71
C GLY A 11 17.25 11.60 -7.74
N MET A 12 16.80 12.70 -8.36
CA MET A 12 15.81 12.67 -9.45
C MET A 12 16.31 11.91 -10.67
N ALA A 13 17.58 12.11 -11.07
CA ALA A 13 18.20 11.35 -12.15
C ALA A 13 18.28 9.85 -11.81
N SER A 14 18.61 9.51 -10.56
CA SER A 14 18.60 8.13 -10.06
C SER A 14 17.20 7.50 -10.15
N MET A 15 16.16 8.22 -9.71
CA MET A 15 14.76 7.78 -9.82
C MET A 15 14.35 7.51 -11.28
N ARG A 16 14.65 8.43 -12.19
CA ARG A 16 14.37 8.25 -13.62
C ARG A 16 15.09 7.04 -14.21
N ARG A 17 16.36 6.81 -13.83
CA ARG A 17 17.12 5.61 -14.25
C ARG A 17 16.48 4.32 -13.74
N ALA A 18 16.09 4.26 -12.47
CA ALA A 18 15.43 3.09 -11.89
C ALA A 18 14.11 2.77 -12.62
N LEU A 19 13.29 3.78 -12.91
CA LEU A 19 12.06 3.61 -13.69
C LEU A 19 12.33 3.09 -15.11
N ASN A 20 13.36 3.62 -15.78
CA ASN A 20 13.73 3.15 -17.11
C ASN A 20 14.24 1.70 -17.09
N ARG A 21 15.07 1.32 -16.10
CA ARG A 21 15.52 -0.07 -15.92
C ARG A 21 14.35 -1.03 -15.66
N SER A 22 13.38 -0.59 -14.86
CA SER A 22 12.17 -1.38 -14.55
C SER A 22 11.35 -1.68 -15.80
N LYS A 23 11.18 -0.66 -16.66
CA LYS A 23 10.52 -0.82 -17.97
C LYS A 23 11.32 -1.73 -18.90
N GLU A 24 12.64 -1.65 -18.86
CA GLU A 24 13.49 -2.51 -19.68
C GLU A 24 13.48 -3.96 -19.21
N GLU A 25 13.54 -4.20 -17.90
CA GLU A 25 13.38 -5.54 -17.33
C GLU A 25 12.01 -6.13 -17.67
N GLU A 26 10.93 -5.33 -17.57
CA GLU A 26 9.62 -5.75 -18.03
C GLU A 26 9.66 -6.16 -19.52
N ARG A 27 10.29 -5.37 -20.39
CA ARG A 27 10.42 -5.69 -21.82
C ARG A 27 11.24 -6.97 -22.04
N ILE A 28 12.32 -7.17 -21.31
CA ILE A 28 13.17 -8.37 -21.41
C ILE A 28 12.36 -9.60 -20.97
N VAL A 29 11.69 -9.54 -19.82
CA VAL A 29 10.85 -10.64 -19.31
C VAL A 29 9.68 -10.91 -20.25
N GLN A 30 9.01 -9.87 -20.75
CA GLN A 30 7.92 -10.00 -21.72
C GLN A 30 8.40 -10.41 -23.12
N GLY A 31 9.68 -10.23 -23.42
CA GLY A 31 10.32 -10.56 -24.69
C GLY A 31 10.75 -12.01 -24.81
N LYS A 32 10.85 -12.76 -23.70
CA LYS A 32 11.32 -14.15 -23.67
C LYS A 32 10.21 -15.17 -23.53
N CYS A 33 10.29 -16.25 -24.31
CA CYS A 33 9.36 -17.35 -24.20
C CYS A 33 9.59 -18.14 -22.91
N SER A 34 8.55 -18.31 -22.10
CA SER A 34 8.61 -19.08 -20.86
C SER A 34 9.00 -20.53 -21.07
N TYR A 35 8.72 -21.13 -22.23
CA TYR A 35 9.08 -22.53 -22.53
C TYR A 35 10.51 -22.67 -23.07
N CYS A 36 10.78 -22.08 -24.24
CA CYS A 36 12.04 -22.32 -24.99
C CYS A 36 13.12 -21.27 -24.75
N GLY A 37 12.84 -20.22 -23.97
CA GLY A 37 13.78 -19.15 -23.63
C GLY A 37 14.13 -18.19 -24.78
N LYS A 38 13.70 -18.46 -26.01
CA LYS A 38 13.99 -17.61 -27.17
C LYS A 38 13.29 -16.26 -27.06
N ASP A 39 13.97 -15.22 -27.54
CA ASP A 39 13.40 -13.90 -27.72
C ASP A 39 12.36 -13.94 -28.85
N GLY A 40 11.17 -13.40 -28.57
CA GLY A 40 10.04 -13.41 -29.49
C GLY A 40 9.91 -12.16 -30.36
N GLY A 41 10.92 -11.29 -30.39
CA GLY A 41 10.91 -10.06 -31.19
C GLY A 41 9.72 -9.12 -30.90
N GLY A 42 9.13 -9.19 -29.70
CA GLY A 42 7.99 -8.36 -29.29
C GLY A 42 6.58 -8.94 -29.51
N SER A 43 6.43 -10.11 -30.14
CA SER A 43 5.10 -10.68 -30.48
C SER A 43 4.68 -11.89 -29.64
N LEU A 44 5.22 -12.05 -28.42
CA LEU A 44 4.88 -13.19 -27.58
C LEU A 44 3.44 -13.12 -27.05
N LYS A 45 2.71 -14.23 -27.18
CA LYS A 45 1.34 -14.36 -26.66
C LYS A 45 1.38 -14.70 -25.18
N GLY A 46 0.76 -13.87 -24.35
CA GLY A 46 0.62 -14.13 -22.92
C GLY A 46 -0.45 -15.19 -22.64
N CYS A 47 -0.27 -15.94 -21.55
CA CYS A 47 -1.32 -16.82 -21.02
C CYS A 47 -2.55 -15.96 -20.67
N SER A 48 -3.71 -16.27 -21.26
CA SER A 48 -4.93 -15.48 -21.10
C SER A 48 -5.42 -15.36 -19.65
N ARG A 49 -5.12 -16.36 -18.81
CA ARG A 49 -5.55 -16.42 -17.40
C ARG A 49 -4.60 -15.71 -16.45
N CYS A 50 -3.32 -16.07 -16.43
CA CYS A 50 -2.38 -15.51 -15.44
C CYS A 50 -1.71 -14.22 -15.90
N LYS A 51 -1.58 -13.99 -17.22
CA LYS A 51 -0.80 -12.89 -17.82
C LYS A 51 0.68 -12.84 -17.39
N ALA A 52 1.18 -13.88 -16.69
CA ALA A 52 2.56 -13.97 -16.20
C ALA A 52 3.49 -14.70 -17.17
N ALA A 53 3.02 -15.78 -17.80
CA ALA A 53 3.79 -16.55 -18.79
C ALA A 53 3.50 -16.10 -20.22
N ARG A 54 4.53 -16.13 -21.09
CA ARG A 54 4.43 -15.71 -22.50
C ARG A 54 5.11 -16.72 -23.43
N TYR A 55 4.56 -16.89 -24.63
CA TYR A 55 4.96 -17.97 -25.53
C TYR A 55 5.10 -17.50 -26.97
N CYS A 56 6.06 -18.08 -27.70
CA CYS A 56 6.23 -17.82 -29.13
C CYS A 56 4.97 -18.25 -29.90
N ASN A 57 4.41 -19.40 -29.53
CA ASN A 57 3.30 -20.04 -30.19
C ASN A 57 2.54 -20.98 -29.24
N ARG A 58 1.46 -21.58 -29.76
CA ARG A 58 0.60 -22.52 -29.01
C ARG A 58 1.35 -23.80 -28.60
N GLU A 59 2.32 -24.25 -29.39
CA GLU A 59 3.10 -25.45 -29.08
C GLU A 59 3.93 -25.26 -27.82
N CYS A 60 4.68 -24.15 -27.74
CA CYS A 60 5.42 -23.77 -26.53
C CYS A 60 4.50 -23.63 -25.32
N GLN A 61 3.31 -23.04 -25.50
CA GLN A 61 2.33 -22.91 -24.42
C GLN A 61 1.83 -24.29 -23.94
N LEU A 62 1.48 -25.20 -24.84
CA LEU A 62 0.98 -26.52 -24.47
C LEU A 62 2.07 -27.38 -23.82
N ALA A 63 3.30 -27.29 -24.32
CA ALA A 63 4.45 -27.98 -23.75
C ALA A 63 4.73 -27.50 -22.31
N ASP A 64 4.80 -26.19 -22.09
CA ASP A 64 5.01 -25.62 -20.75
C ASP A 64 3.83 -25.89 -19.81
N PHE A 65 2.60 -25.84 -20.33
CA PHE A 65 1.40 -26.16 -19.57
C PHE A 65 1.44 -27.59 -19.03
N LYS A 66 1.86 -28.56 -19.84
CA LYS A 66 2.05 -29.96 -19.40
C LYS A 66 3.22 -30.10 -18.43
N ALA A 67 4.33 -29.40 -18.68
CA ALA A 67 5.55 -29.53 -17.88
C ALA A 67 5.41 -28.93 -16.47
N ARG A 68 4.91 -27.69 -16.34
CA ARG A 68 4.84 -26.98 -15.05
C ARG A 68 3.74 -25.93 -14.95
N HIS A 69 3.45 -25.21 -16.04
CA HIS A 69 2.63 -23.99 -15.96
C HIS A 69 1.19 -24.25 -15.50
N LYS A 70 0.62 -25.45 -15.72
CA LYS A 70 -0.70 -25.81 -15.19
C LYS A 70 -0.80 -25.63 -13.68
N ARG A 71 0.24 -26.04 -12.93
CA ARG A 71 0.27 -25.94 -11.46
C ARG A 71 0.52 -24.50 -11.02
N GLU A 72 1.52 -23.85 -11.62
CA GLU A 72 1.87 -22.45 -11.32
C GLU A 72 0.71 -21.48 -11.57
N CYS A 73 0.00 -21.65 -12.70
CA CYS A 73 -1.14 -20.83 -13.08
C CYS A 73 -2.32 -21.02 -12.11
N ALA A 74 -2.60 -22.26 -11.71
CA ALA A 74 -3.67 -22.60 -10.78
C ALA A 74 -3.41 -22.15 -9.35
N ASN A 75 -2.16 -22.20 -8.89
CA ASN A 75 -1.75 -21.87 -7.53
C ASN A 75 -1.30 -20.41 -7.36
N PHE A 76 -1.53 -19.57 -8.38
CA PHE A 76 -1.15 -18.15 -8.33
C PHE A 76 0.34 -17.93 -8.00
N ALA A 77 1.22 -18.80 -8.49
CA ALA A 77 2.64 -18.76 -8.15
C ALA A 77 3.33 -17.44 -8.50
N TYR A 78 2.88 -16.79 -9.58
CA TYR A 78 3.39 -15.50 -10.03
C TYR A 78 2.23 -14.54 -10.34
N PRO A 79 2.36 -13.25 -9.99
CA PRO A 79 1.45 -12.21 -10.43
C PRO A 79 1.61 -11.94 -11.94
N PRO A 80 0.67 -11.21 -12.57
CA PRO A 80 0.85 -10.65 -13.91
C PRO A 80 2.18 -9.91 -14.07
N THR A 81 2.83 -10.06 -15.22
CA THR A 81 4.09 -9.35 -15.50
C THR A 81 3.79 -7.90 -15.89
N THR A 82 4.09 -6.96 -14.99
CA THR A 82 3.94 -5.52 -15.22
C THR A 82 4.98 -4.73 -14.42
N SER A 83 5.50 -3.62 -14.98
CA SER A 83 6.39 -2.70 -14.25
C SER A 83 5.74 -2.05 -13.03
N ALA A 84 4.41 -2.03 -12.96
CA ALA A 84 3.67 -1.49 -11.83
C ALA A 84 3.68 -2.38 -10.58
N PHE A 85 4.14 -3.63 -10.68
CA PHE A 85 4.17 -4.59 -9.56
C PHE A 85 5.30 -5.61 -9.71
N LEU A 86 6.53 -5.12 -9.75
CA LEU A 86 7.73 -5.94 -9.90
C LEU A 86 8.14 -6.62 -8.58
N ILE A 87 7.87 -7.92 -8.51
CA ILE A 87 8.19 -8.77 -7.35
C ILE A 87 9.59 -9.39 -7.40
N ARG A 88 10.34 -9.14 -8.49
CA ARG A 88 11.73 -9.57 -8.66
C ARG A 88 12.63 -8.34 -8.68
N PRO A 89 13.84 -8.42 -8.10
CA PRO A 89 14.83 -7.36 -8.25
C PRO A 89 15.13 -7.11 -9.73
N VAL A 90 15.25 -5.84 -10.10
CA VAL A 90 15.71 -5.42 -11.43
C VAL A 90 17.23 -5.63 -11.49
N ALA A 91 17.81 -5.86 -12.67
CA ALA A 91 19.24 -6.06 -12.83
C ALA A 91 20.09 -4.99 -12.09
N GLY A 92 20.94 -5.44 -11.16
CA GLY A 92 21.79 -4.58 -10.33
C GLY A 92 21.17 -4.12 -9.01
N GLU A 93 19.91 -4.44 -8.74
CA GLU A 93 19.24 -4.17 -7.46
C GLU A 93 19.19 -5.46 -6.62
N GLN A 94 19.38 -5.34 -5.31
CA GLN A 94 19.35 -6.49 -4.38
C GLN A 94 17.91 -6.88 -4.02
N TYR A 95 17.03 -5.90 -3.92
CA TYR A 95 15.66 -6.07 -3.45
C TYR A 95 14.63 -5.77 -4.54
N PRO A 96 13.48 -6.46 -4.54
CA PRO A 96 12.39 -6.12 -5.45
C PRO A 96 11.77 -4.77 -5.07
N GLN A 97 11.22 -4.06 -6.05
CA GLN A 97 10.50 -2.81 -5.80
C GLN A 97 9.18 -3.04 -5.06
N HIS A 98 8.56 -4.20 -5.28
CA HIS A 98 7.31 -4.60 -4.63
C HIS A 98 7.52 -5.97 -3.94
N PRO A 99 8.21 -6.00 -2.78
CA PRO A 99 8.36 -7.24 -2.02
C PRO A 99 6.99 -7.76 -1.60
N VAL A 100 6.72 -9.04 -1.89
CA VAL A 100 5.44 -9.66 -1.51
C VAL A 100 5.55 -10.19 -0.10
N PHE A 101 4.77 -9.60 0.81
CA PHE A 101 4.70 -10.02 2.20
C PHE A 101 3.49 -10.90 2.50
N ALA A 102 2.46 -10.88 1.66
CA ALA A 102 1.34 -11.81 1.76
C ALA A 102 0.84 -12.20 0.38
N HIS A 103 0.47 -13.46 0.20
CA HIS A 103 -0.15 -13.95 -1.03
C HIS A 103 -1.12 -15.08 -0.70
N ALA A 104 -2.28 -15.08 -1.36
CA ALA A 104 -3.23 -16.18 -1.31
C ALA A 104 -4.16 -16.17 -2.52
N HIS A 105 -4.92 -17.26 -2.65
CA HIS A 105 -6.02 -17.32 -3.60
C HIS A 105 -7.19 -18.12 -3.03
N GLN A 106 -8.38 -17.80 -3.49
CA GLN A 106 -9.62 -18.49 -3.15
C GLN A 106 -10.56 -18.46 -4.36
N ASP A 107 -11.16 -19.62 -4.69
CA ASP A 107 -12.16 -19.78 -5.75
C ASP A 107 -11.78 -19.12 -7.08
N GLY A 108 -10.50 -19.25 -7.47
CA GLY A 108 -9.99 -18.70 -8.72
C GLY A 108 -9.74 -17.19 -8.71
N VAL A 109 -9.73 -16.55 -7.54
CA VAL A 109 -9.30 -15.15 -7.36
C VAL A 109 -8.08 -15.14 -6.46
N GLY A 110 -7.04 -14.41 -6.84
CA GLY A 110 -5.80 -14.34 -6.06
C GLY A 110 -5.37 -12.91 -5.78
N CYS A 111 -4.63 -12.74 -4.69
CA CYS A 111 -4.05 -11.45 -4.31
C CYS A 111 -2.60 -11.57 -3.86
N TRP A 112 -1.83 -10.53 -4.14
CA TRP A 112 -0.47 -10.32 -3.65
C TRP A 112 -0.41 -8.96 -2.96
N VAL A 113 0.20 -8.92 -1.79
CA VAL A 113 0.27 -7.73 -0.94
C VAL A 113 1.73 -7.34 -0.77
N SER A 114 2.03 -6.11 -1.18
CA SER A 114 3.32 -5.44 -0.99
C SER A 114 3.13 -4.21 -0.12
N ILE A 115 4.23 -3.66 0.39
CA ILE A 115 4.25 -2.34 1.01
C ILE A 115 4.13 -1.24 -0.05
N SER A 116 3.48 -0.14 0.30
CA SER A 116 3.42 1.14 -0.43
C SER A 116 3.75 2.28 0.54
N GLY A 117 4.88 2.13 1.22
CA GLY A 117 5.33 2.99 2.30
C GLY A 117 6.24 4.11 1.80
N ARG A 118 6.78 4.86 2.75
CA ARG A 118 7.76 5.91 2.48
C ARG A 118 9.16 5.30 2.44
N ILE A 119 10.10 6.01 1.80
CA ILE A 119 11.49 5.52 1.69
C ILE A 119 12.20 5.47 3.06
N ASP A 120 11.80 6.34 3.99
CA ASP A 120 12.26 6.42 5.39
C ASP A 120 11.58 5.36 6.30
N CYS A 121 10.75 4.51 5.71
CA CYS A 121 9.90 3.52 6.37
C CYS A 121 8.93 4.11 7.40
N ASP A 122 8.74 5.43 7.46
CA ASP A 122 7.77 6.03 8.37
C ASP A 122 6.35 5.75 7.89
N LEU A 123 5.47 5.47 8.85
CA LEU A 123 4.03 5.48 8.58
C LEU A 123 3.58 6.89 8.25
N GLN A 124 2.62 7.00 7.34
CA GLN A 124 2.09 8.30 6.93
C GLN A 124 1.18 8.89 8.03
N HIS A 125 1.13 10.22 8.03
CA HIS A 125 0.16 10.98 8.81
C HIS A 125 -1.19 11.01 8.08
N LEU A 126 -2.31 11.10 8.82
CA LEU A 126 -3.63 11.24 8.20
C LEU A 126 -3.82 12.62 7.56
N THR A 127 -3.01 13.61 7.96
CA THR A 127 -2.97 14.93 7.32
C THR A 127 -2.39 14.89 5.92
N GLU A 128 -1.58 13.88 5.56
CA GLU A 128 -1.05 13.72 4.20
C GLU A 128 -2.12 13.22 3.24
N SER A 129 -1.99 13.59 1.96
CA SER A 129 -2.80 13.07 0.86
C SER A 129 -2.28 11.70 0.41
N ILE A 130 -3.20 10.78 0.07
CA ILE A 130 -2.83 9.52 -0.59
C ILE A 130 -2.23 9.74 -1.98
N ASP A 131 -2.58 10.87 -2.61
CA ASP A 131 -1.99 11.33 -3.86
C ASP A 131 -1.03 12.49 -3.58
N PRO A 132 0.29 12.29 -3.76
CA PRO A 132 1.29 13.34 -3.58
C PRO A 132 1.02 14.60 -4.43
N MET A 133 0.40 14.45 -5.60
CA MET A 133 0.09 15.59 -6.47
C MET A 133 -1.06 16.46 -5.94
N GLY A 134 -1.91 15.91 -5.07
CA GLY A 134 -3.02 16.60 -4.43
C GLY A 134 -2.68 17.28 -3.10
N GLU A 135 -1.45 17.13 -2.61
CA GLU A 135 -1.02 17.60 -1.29
C GLU A 135 -1.19 19.12 -1.14
N GLY A 136 -0.84 19.90 -2.18
CA GLY A 136 -0.96 21.36 -2.16
C GLY A 136 -2.39 21.85 -1.98
N ASP A 137 -3.36 21.19 -2.61
CA ASP A 137 -4.78 21.55 -2.49
C ASP A 137 -5.34 21.14 -1.13
N ARG A 138 -4.83 20.05 -0.54
CA ARG A 138 -5.18 19.65 0.82
C ARG A 138 -4.66 20.65 1.85
N GLN A 139 -3.41 21.09 1.73
CA GLN A 139 -2.82 22.10 2.61
C GLN A 139 -3.54 23.46 2.52
N LYS A 140 -3.99 23.86 1.33
CA LYS A 140 -4.82 25.06 1.18
C LYS A 140 -6.14 24.94 1.95
N ARG A 141 -6.84 23.80 1.81
CA ARG A 141 -8.08 23.53 2.55
C ARG A 141 -7.89 23.57 4.07
N PHE A 142 -6.76 23.05 4.57
CA PHE A 142 -6.40 23.17 5.99
C PHE A 142 -6.25 24.61 6.45
N LYS A 143 -5.66 25.49 5.63
CA LYS A 143 -5.51 26.92 5.95
C LYS A 143 -6.86 27.65 5.92
N GLU A 144 -7.77 27.25 5.03
CA GLU A 144 -9.07 27.90 4.81
C GLU A 144 -10.14 27.52 5.85
N GLN A 145 -10.13 26.30 6.41
CA GLN A 145 -11.17 25.82 7.34
C GLN A 145 -11.12 26.43 8.75
N GLY A 146 -10.27 27.43 9.00
CA GLY A 146 -10.07 28.04 10.31
C GLY A 146 -9.30 27.12 11.26
N SER A 147 -8.36 27.67 12.01
CA SER A 147 -7.42 26.87 12.82
C SER A 147 -8.14 25.98 13.85
N ALA A 148 -9.21 26.46 14.49
CA ALA A 148 -9.86 25.73 15.58
C ALA A 148 -10.56 24.45 15.13
N ALA A 149 -11.39 24.49 14.07
CA ALA A 149 -12.09 23.32 13.57
C ALA A 149 -11.12 22.29 12.97
N GLY A 150 -10.08 22.76 12.27
CA GLY A 150 -9.00 21.91 11.76
C GLY A 150 -8.22 21.21 12.89
N LEU A 151 -7.83 21.94 13.93
CA LEU A 151 -7.14 21.39 15.11
C LEU A 151 -8.00 20.36 15.84
N GLU A 152 -9.30 20.63 15.98
CA GLU A 152 -10.22 19.67 16.59
C GLU A 152 -10.34 18.38 15.77
N MET A 153 -10.43 18.46 14.44
CA MET A 153 -10.38 17.26 13.59
C MET A 153 -9.05 16.52 13.71
N ILE A 154 -7.93 17.24 13.74
CA ILE A 154 -6.61 16.64 13.94
C ILE A 154 -6.55 15.89 15.26
N ARG A 155 -7.03 16.49 16.35
CA ARG A 155 -7.06 15.86 17.67
C ARG A 155 -7.98 14.65 17.71
N LYS A 156 -9.24 14.84 17.28
CA LYS A 156 -10.29 13.84 17.26
C LYS A 156 -9.89 12.58 16.52
N HIS A 157 -9.23 12.75 15.37
CA HIS A 157 -8.76 11.64 14.54
C HIS A 157 -7.28 11.31 14.77
N LYS A 158 -6.61 11.90 15.76
CA LYS A 158 -5.15 11.84 16.00
C LYS A 158 -4.32 11.90 14.70
N ALA A 159 -4.67 12.84 13.83
CA ALA A 159 -4.21 12.87 12.44
C ALA A 159 -2.71 13.15 12.30
N SER A 160 -2.11 13.79 13.30
CA SER A 160 -0.68 14.04 13.41
C SER A 160 0.13 12.81 13.79
N ALA A 161 -0.49 11.69 14.17
CA ALA A 161 0.25 10.47 14.48
C ALA A 161 0.65 9.73 13.21
N ARG A 162 1.91 9.29 13.14
CA ARG A 162 2.41 8.33 12.15
C ARG A 162 1.70 7.00 12.34
N SER A 163 0.62 6.80 11.61
CA SER A 163 -0.34 5.72 11.90
C SER A 163 -0.86 4.99 10.67
N LEU A 164 -0.66 5.53 9.47
CA LEU A 164 -1.14 4.94 8.24
C LEU A 164 -0.08 4.05 7.57
N LEU A 165 -0.39 2.77 7.53
CA LEU A 165 0.33 1.77 6.74
C LEU A 165 -0.25 1.75 5.32
N GLY A 166 0.58 2.05 4.33
CA GLY A 166 0.22 1.93 2.90
C GLY A 166 0.54 0.55 2.36
N LEU A 167 -0.43 -0.11 1.72
CA LEU A 167 -0.26 -1.39 1.05
C LEU A 167 -0.55 -1.27 -0.45
N SER A 168 0.30 -1.87 -1.28
CA SER A 168 0.06 -2.08 -2.70
C SER A 168 -0.46 -3.50 -2.91
N VAL A 169 -1.69 -3.64 -3.39
CA VAL A 169 -2.39 -4.92 -3.50
C VAL A 169 -2.74 -5.20 -4.95
N LEU A 170 -2.17 -6.26 -5.52
CA LEU A 170 -2.58 -6.79 -6.81
C LEU A 170 -3.66 -7.84 -6.61
N VAL A 171 -4.80 -7.71 -7.29
CA VAL A 171 -5.87 -8.72 -7.32
C VAL A 171 -6.14 -9.16 -8.74
N GLN A 172 -6.28 -10.47 -8.96
CA GLN A 172 -6.54 -11.04 -10.29
C GLN A 172 -7.64 -12.08 -10.26
N ASN A 173 -8.54 -12.01 -11.25
CA ASN A 173 -9.51 -13.07 -11.53
C ASN A 173 -8.91 -14.11 -12.48
N ARG A 174 -8.76 -15.36 -12.04
CA ARG A 174 -8.39 -16.53 -12.85
C ARG A 174 -9.44 -17.64 -12.79
N ARG A 175 -10.71 -17.32 -12.49
CA ARG A 175 -11.79 -18.31 -12.42
C ARG A 175 -11.87 -19.15 -13.70
N LYS A 176 -12.27 -20.41 -13.55
CA LYS A 176 -12.35 -21.37 -14.67
C LYS A 176 -13.67 -21.29 -15.42
N ASP A 177 -14.73 -20.89 -14.73
CA ASP A 177 -16.09 -20.70 -15.27
C ASP A 177 -16.22 -19.42 -16.10
N SER A 178 -15.16 -18.61 -16.18
CA SER A 178 -15.13 -17.33 -16.87
C SER A 178 -16.02 -16.24 -16.27
N THR A 179 -16.61 -16.49 -15.09
CA THR A 179 -17.50 -15.55 -14.41
C THR A 179 -16.72 -14.30 -13.99
N PRO A 180 -17.15 -13.09 -14.39
CA PRO A 180 -16.59 -11.85 -13.87
C PRO A 180 -16.76 -11.76 -12.36
N ILE A 181 -15.89 -11.00 -11.71
CA ILE A 181 -16.03 -10.68 -10.28
C ILE A 181 -16.15 -9.18 -10.09
N LEU A 182 -16.81 -8.78 -9.01
CA LEU A 182 -16.71 -7.46 -8.44
C LEU A 182 -15.83 -7.50 -7.20
N LEU A 183 -14.79 -6.68 -7.20
CA LEU A 183 -13.89 -6.44 -6.09
C LEU A 183 -14.40 -5.24 -5.28
N PHE A 184 -14.35 -5.31 -3.95
CA PHE A 184 -14.81 -4.24 -3.05
C PHE A 184 -13.65 -3.74 -2.17
N ALA A 185 -12.79 -2.90 -2.73
CA ALA A 185 -11.54 -2.50 -2.09
C ALA A 185 -11.75 -1.71 -0.78
N SER A 186 -12.77 -0.85 -0.68
CA SER A 186 -13.07 -0.10 0.55
C SER A 186 -13.46 -1.00 1.74
N ARG A 187 -13.83 -2.25 1.47
CA ARG A 187 -14.18 -3.26 2.46
C ARG A 187 -13.02 -4.18 2.82
N ALA A 188 -11.82 -3.94 2.28
CA ALA A 188 -10.63 -4.68 2.68
C ALA A 188 -10.32 -4.45 4.16
N GLN A 189 -9.76 -5.48 4.80
CA GLN A 189 -9.42 -5.47 6.22
C GLN A 189 -8.05 -6.10 6.43
N VAL A 190 -7.32 -5.62 7.44
CA VAL A 190 -6.17 -6.33 8.00
C VAL A 190 -6.54 -6.84 9.40
N VAL A 191 -6.06 -8.01 9.77
CA VAL A 191 -6.25 -8.58 11.11
C VAL A 191 -4.92 -8.53 11.84
N CYS A 192 -4.93 -8.01 13.05
CA CYS A 192 -3.75 -7.89 13.90
C CYS A 192 -3.44 -9.19 14.64
N GLN A 193 -2.17 -9.39 14.97
CA GLN A 193 -1.74 -10.44 15.87
C GLN A 193 -2.33 -10.19 17.27
N PRO A 194 -2.77 -11.25 17.99
CA PRO A 194 -3.37 -11.10 19.31
C PRO A 194 -2.52 -10.30 20.31
N SER A 195 -1.22 -10.57 20.36
CA SER A 195 -0.26 -9.92 21.28
C SER A 195 -0.13 -8.42 21.07
N LEU A 196 -0.48 -7.92 19.88
CA LEU A 196 -0.29 -6.52 19.48
C LEU A 196 -1.62 -5.76 19.32
N THR A 197 -2.74 -6.42 19.62
CA THR A 197 -4.09 -5.83 19.53
C THR A 197 -4.23 -4.55 20.34
N ALA A 198 -3.72 -4.54 21.58
CA ALA A 198 -3.78 -3.35 22.43
C ALA A 198 -2.98 -2.16 21.87
N ALA A 199 -1.86 -2.42 21.19
CA ALA A 199 -1.02 -1.37 20.61
C ALA A 199 -1.70 -0.69 19.41
N VAL A 200 -2.33 -1.48 18.55
CA VAL A 200 -3.11 -0.99 17.40
C VAL A 200 -4.34 -0.21 17.87
N LEU A 201 -5.07 -0.72 18.87
CA LEU A 201 -6.23 -0.03 19.43
C LEU A 201 -5.91 1.35 20.04
N ARG A 202 -4.69 1.56 20.56
CA ARG A 202 -4.27 2.90 21.02
C ARG A 202 -4.14 3.90 19.87
N GLY A 203 -3.79 3.43 18.67
CA GLY A 203 -3.70 4.25 17.47
C GLY A 203 -5.05 4.64 16.89
N ALA A 204 -6.13 3.95 17.27
CA ALA A 204 -7.46 4.16 16.75
C ALA A 204 -7.99 5.59 16.96
N GLY A 205 -8.66 6.11 15.93
CA GLY A 205 -9.43 7.35 15.96
C GLY A 205 -10.93 7.09 15.97
N GLU A 206 -11.70 8.16 16.18
CA GLU A 206 -13.16 8.07 16.16
C GLU A 206 -13.69 7.72 14.77
N GLY A 207 -14.67 6.81 14.71
CA GLY A 207 -15.34 6.40 13.46
C GLY A 207 -14.55 5.42 12.61
N GLU A 208 -13.50 4.79 13.14
CA GLU A 208 -12.74 3.80 12.41
C GLU A 208 -13.46 2.46 12.30
N GLY A 209 -13.28 1.80 11.15
CA GLY A 209 -13.81 0.47 10.85
C GLY A 209 -13.08 -0.64 11.61
N LEU A 210 -12.96 -0.50 12.93
CA LEU A 210 -12.35 -1.47 13.83
C LEU A 210 -13.40 -2.45 14.33
N ALA A 211 -13.11 -3.74 14.24
CA ALA A 211 -13.96 -4.78 14.79
C ALA A 211 -13.14 -5.70 15.70
N ARG A 212 -13.52 -5.74 16.98
CA ARG A 212 -12.97 -6.68 17.96
C ARG A 212 -13.72 -8.00 17.83
N PHE A 213 -13.00 -9.11 17.81
CA PHE A 213 -13.60 -10.43 17.72
C PHE A 213 -12.70 -11.48 18.38
N THR A 214 -13.30 -12.60 18.76
CA THR A 214 -12.55 -13.77 19.22
C THR A 214 -12.58 -14.82 18.13
N ARG A 215 -11.46 -15.51 17.95
CA ARG A 215 -11.35 -16.62 17.01
C ARG A 215 -10.94 -17.87 17.77
N ASP A 216 -11.57 -18.98 17.41
CA ASP A 216 -11.36 -20.32 17.98
C ASP A 216 -11.83 -20.47 19.44
N ARG A 217 -11.80 -21.71 19.94
CA ARG A 217 -12.21 -22.07 21.32
C ARG A 217 -11.37 -21.43 22.42
N ARG A 218 -10.23 -20.83 22.08
CA ARG A 218 -9.27 -20.25 23.04
C ARG A 218 -9.57 -18.82 23.44
N VAL A 219 -10.68 -18.22 22.97
CA VAL A 219 -11.14 -16.87 23.34
C VAL A 219 -10.02 -15.84 23.20
N VAL A 220 -9.20 -15.96 22.15
CA VAL A 220 -8.10 -15.03 21.92
C VAL A 220 -8.64 -13.84 21.14
N GLU A 221 -8.62 -12.68 21.79
CA GLU A 221 -9.06 -11.42 21.19
C GLU A 221 -8.17 -11.01 20.02
N ARG A 222 -8.83 -10.53 18.96
CA ARG A 222 -8.23 -9.96 17.75
C ARG A 222 -8.96 -8.69 17.38
N VAL A 223 -8.27 -7.88 16.59
CA VAL A 223 -8.83 -6.70 15.94
C VAL A 223 -8.67 -6.84 14.44
N ALA A 224 -9.75 -6.57 13.72
CA ALA A 224 -9.70 -6.28 12.30
C ALA A 224 -9.79 -4.76 12.10
N VAL A 225 -8.91 -4.24 11.25
CA VAL A 225 -8.85 -2.83 10.86
C VAL A 225 -9.28 -2.73 9.40
N GLY A 226 -10.35 -1.99 9.11
CA GLY A 226 -10.72 -1.64 7.74
C GLY A 226 -9.77 -0.61 7.11
N VAL A 227 -9.96 -0.36 5.81
CA VAL A 227 -9.33 0.78 5.13
C VAL A 227 -9.67 2.06 5.90
N ALA A 228 -8.65 2.89 6.19
CA ALA A 228 -8.80 4.12 6.92
C ALA A 228 -9.75 5.08 6.17
N ASN A 229 -10.60 5.80 6.88
CA ASN A 229 -11.41 6.86 6.28
C ASN A 229 -10.70 8.20 6.42
N ASP A 230 -10.73 9.00 5.37
CA ASP A 230 -10.30 10.38 5.41
C ASP A 230 -11.43 11.26 5.96
N PRO A 231 -11.28 11.90 7.13
CA PRO A 231 -12.36 12.69 7.72
C PRO A 231 -12.62 14.00 6.95
N TRP A 232 -11.67 14.49 6.16
CA TRP A 232 -11.84 15.68 5.32
C TRP A 232 -12.56 15.38 4.02
N GLU A 233 -12.23 14.26 3.39
CA GLU A 233 -12.82 13.87 2.10
C GLU A 233 -14.04 12.96 2.25
N LYS A 234 -14.31 12.48 3.47
CA LYS A 234 -15.38 11.54 3.83
C LYS A 234 -15.38 10.28 2.94
N GLN A 235 -14.18 9.85 2.59
CA GLN A 235 -13.94 8.74 1.67
C GLN A 235 -12.90 7.79 2.24
N PRO A 236 -12.97 6.49 1.91
CA PRO A 236 -11.92 5.54 2.23
C PRO A 236 -10.60 5.97 1.58
N ARG A 237 -9.49 5.78 2.29
CA ARG A 237 -8.12 6.05 1.81
C ARG A 237 -7.64 4.90 0.93
N LEU A 238 -8.19 4.89 -0.27
CA LEU A 238 -7.87 3.94 -1.33
C LEU A 238 -7.66 4.64 -2.66
N GLU A 239 -6.90 4.01 -3.54
CA GLU A 239 -6.73 4.43 -4.92
C GLU A 239 -6.59 3.22 -5.84
N VAL A 240 -7.33 3.22 -6.95
CA VAL A 240 -7.13 2.24 -8.03
C VAL A 240 -6.01 2.75 -8.93
N LYS A 241 -4.80 2.23 -8.77
CA LYS A 241 -3.61 2.73 -9.48
C LYS A 241 -3.52 2.20 -10.90
N TYR A 242 -3.78 0.90 -11.10
CA TYR A 242 -3.66 0.26 -12.40
C TYR A 242 -4.79 -0.74 -12.66
N ILE A 243 -5.21 -0.84 -13.92
CA ILE A 243 -6.05 -1.92 -14.45
C ILE A 243 -5.31 -2.54 -15.62
N ASN A 244 -5.08 -3.85 -15.57
CA ASN A 244 -4.41 -4.60 -16.65
C ASN A 244 -3.06 -4.00 -17.09
N GLY A 245 -2.33 -3.38 -16.16
CA GLY A 245 -1.03 -2.75 -16.40
C GLY A 245 -1.12 -1.31 -16.94
N ALA A 246 -2.32 -0.80 -17.22
CA ALA A 246 -2.55 0.58 -17.59
C ALA A 246 -2.83 1.44 -16.35
N GLU A 247 -2.12 2.56 -16.23
CA GLU A 247 -2.29 3.52 -15.14
C GLU A 247 -3.65 4.23 -15.23
N VAL A 248 -4.36 4.34 -14.11
CA VAL A 248 -5.62 5.06 -13.99
C VAL A 248 -5.30 6.53 -13.69
N LYS A 249 -5.51 7.42 -14.68
CA LYS A 249 -5.20 8.85 -14.54
C LYS A 249 -6.44 9.62 -14.07
N LYS A 250 -6.30 10.44 -13.03
CA LYS A 250 -7.40 11.24 -12.46
C LYS A 250 -8.13 12.17 -13.43
N LYS A 251 -7.42 12.70 -14.43
CA LYS A 251 -7.97 13.64 -15.45
C LYS A 251 -8.45 12.94 -16.72
N ALA A 252 -8.32 11.62 -16.81
CA ALA A 252 -8.76 10.85 -17.96
C ALA A 252 -10.09 10.13 -17.64
N PRO A 253 -10.87 9.74 -18.66
CA PRO A 253 -12.01 8.86 -18.45
C PRO A 253 -11.59 7.59 -17.71
N LEU A 254 -12.36 7.22 -16.68
CA LEU A 254 -12.09 6.00 -15.91
C LEU A 254 -12.25 4.77 -16.82
N PRO A 255 -11.38 3.75 -16.69
CA PRO A 255 -11.58 2.46 -17.33
C PRO A 255 -12.96 1.90 -17.00
N SER A 256 -13.63 1.29 -17.98
CA SER A 256 -14.99 0.73 -17.81
C SER A 256 -15.07 -0.36 -16.74
N ASN A 257 -13.95 -0.98 -16.39
CA ASN A 257 -13.82 -1.91 -15.26
C ASN A 257 -14.10 -1.23 -13.91
N ILE A 258 -13.83 0.07 -13.76
CA ILE A 258 -14.05 0.79 -12.50
C ILE A 258 -15.51 1.21 -12.45
N ARG A 259 -16.26 0.64 -11.51
CA ARG A 259 -17.68 0.90 -11.33
C ARG A 259 -17.96 2.02 -10.34
N ASP A 260 -17.14 2.10 -9.31
CA ASP A 260 -17.11 3.20 -8.34
C ASP A 260 -15.67 3.40 -7.89
N ALA A 261 -15.04 4.51 -8.31
CA ALA A 261 -13.66 4.80 -7.97
C ALA A 261 -13.48 5.17 -6.50
N ALA A 262 -14.46 5.85 -5.88
CA ALA A 262 -14.38 6.31 -4.49
C ALA A 262 -14.47 5.14 -3.51
N GLN A 263 -15.27 4.12 -3.84
CA GLN A 263 -15.38 2.88 -3.06
C GLN A 263 -14.43 1.77 -3.53
N GLY A 264 -13.71 2.00 -4.63
CA GLY A 264 -12.84 1.00 -5.24
C GLY A 264 -13.60 -0.27 -5.65
N ILE A 265 -14.78 -0.10 -6.24
CA ILE A 265 -15.58 -1.20 -6.80
C ILE A 265 -15.15 -1.44 -8.25
N ILE A 266 -14.60 -2.63 -8.51
CA ILE A 266 -13.94 -2.95 -9.79
C ILE A 266 -14.46 -4.27 -10.34
N ALA A 267 -14.94 -4.26 -11.58
CA ALA A 267 -15.29 -5.46 -12.34
C ALA A 267 -14.05 -6.03 -13.03
N LEU A 268 -13.70 -7.28 -12.70
CA LEU A 268 -12.58 -8.01 -13.30
C LEU A 268 -13.10 -9.23 -14.06
N ASN A 269 -12.92 -9.24 -15.38
CA ASN A 269 -13.15 -10.44 -16.18
C ASN A 269 -12.04 -11.46 -15.94
N THR A 270 -12.21 -12.67 -16.45
CA THR A 270 -11.16 -13.69 -16.34
C THR A 270 -9.88 -13.25 -17.08
N GLY A 271 -8.78 -13.23 -16.34
CA GLY A 271 -7.48 -12.74 -16.78
C GLY A 271 -7.20 -11.29 -16.40
N ASP A 272 -8.24 -10.51 -16.08
CA ASP A 272 -8.08 -9.13 -15.65
C ASP A 272 -7.49 -9.04 -14.24
N TYR A 273 -6.74 -7.97 -14.01
CA TYR A 273 -6.18 -7.64 -12.70
C TYR A 273 -6.20 -6.14 -12.43
N ALA A 274 -6.22 -5.80 -11.14
CA ALA A 274 -6.10 -4.44 -10.64
C ALA A 274 -4.94 -4.35 -9.64
N ILE A 275 -4.30 -3.18 -9.58
CA ILE A 275 -3.34 -2.83 -8.52
C ILE A 275 -3.94 -1.66 -7.74
N LEU A 276 -4.09 -1.86 -6.44
CA LEU A 276 -4.73 -0.94 -5.50
C LEU A 276 -3.69 -0.40 -4.53
N HIS A 277 -3.81 0.87 -4.15
CA HIS A 277 -3.13 1.43 -3.00
C HIS A 277 -4.16 1.62 -1.89
N LEU A 278 -3.97 0.94 -0.76
CA LEU A 278 -4.89 0.96 0.38
C LEU A 278 -4.14 1.42 1.63
N GLN A 279 -4.74 2.28 2.45
CA GLN A 279 -4.14 2.70 3.71
C GLN A 279 -4.93 2.20 4.91
N PHE A 280 -4.22 1.63 5.87
CA PHE A 280 -4.79 1.09 7.11
C PHE A 280 -4.20 1.82 8.30
N ARG A 281 -5.05 2.12 9.29
CA ARG A 281 -4.57 2.73 10.52
C ARG A 281 -4.14 1.67 11.52
N VAL A 282 -2.84 1.40 11.54
CA VAL A 282 -2.24 0.36 12.39
C VAL A 282 -1.31 0.97 13.43
N GLY A 283 -0.67 2.09 13.08
CA GLY A 283 0.26 2.75 13.97
C GLY A 283 -0.40 3.62 15.02
N ASN A 284 0.36 3.94 16.06
CA ASN A 284 -0.07 4.83 17.13
C ASN A 284 0.86 6.05 17.28
N GLY A 285 1.86 6.21 16.42
CA GLY A 285 2.85 7.28 16.49
C GLY A 285 3.98 7.03 17.50
N ASP A 286 3.80 6.09 18.42
CA ASP A 286 4.76 5.81 19.50
C ASP A 286 5.48 4.47 19.27
N ASN A 287 4.78 3.35 19.52
CA ASN A 287 5.35 2.01 19.46
C ASN A 287 5.26 1.38 18.07
N ILE A 288 4.40 1.94 17.23
CA ILE A 288 4.16 1.49 15.86
C ILE A 288 4.14 2.76 15.02
N SER A 289 5.31 3.11 14.50
CA SER A 289 5.56 4.31 13.72
C SER A 289 6.29 4.02 12.41
N LYS A 290 6.84 2.81 12.25
CA LYS A 290 7.51 2.33 11.04
C LYS A 290 6.71 1.23 10.31
N ASP A 291 6.96 1.09 9.01
CA ASP A 291 6.33 0.10 8.14
C ASP A 291 6.53 -1.34 8.63
N TRP A 292 7.76 -1.69 9.07
CA TRP A 292 8.08 -3.04 9.55
C TRP A 292 7.47 -3.36 10.91
N GLU A 293 7.30 -2.36 11.78
CA GLU A 293 6.58 -2.50 13.05
C GLU A 293 5.09 -2.76 12.78
N ALA A 294 4.50 -1.98 11.87
CA ALA A 294 3.10 -2.13 11.50
C ALA A 294 2.83 -3.47 10.81
N LEU A 295 3.66 -3.87 9.84
CA LEU A 295 3.58 -5.19 9.19
C LEU A 295 3.82 -6.32 10.20
N GLY A 296 4.73 -6.12 11.16
CA GLY A 296 4.98 -7.01 12.29
C GLY A 296 3.74 -7.24 13.16
N CYS A 297 2.83 -6.27 13.21
CA CYS A 297 1.56 -6.36 13.93
C CYS A 297 0.48 -7.14 13.17
N LEU A 298 0.64 -7.42 11.88
CA LEU A 298 -0.42 -8.02 11.06
C LEU A 298 -0.32 -9.56 11.02
N GLU A 299 -1.46 -10.22 11.16
CA GLU A 299 -1.63 -11.67 10.94
C GLU A 299 -2.01 -11.93 9.48
N SER A 300 -3.05 -11.24 8.98
CA SER A 300 -3.57 -11.48 7.63
C SER A 300 -4.27 -10.27 7.01
N PHE A 301 -4.30 -10.24 5.68
CA PHE A 301 -5.02 -9.31 4.84
C PHE A 301 -6.25 -9.99 4.23
N PHE A 302 -7.34 -9.26 4.13
CA PHE A 302 -8.62 -9.71 3.59
C PHE A 302 -9.10 -8.73 2.53
N ILE A 303 -9.50 -9.25 1.37
CA ILE A 303 -10.17 -8.45 0.36
C ILE A 303 -11.42 -9.18 -0.16
N PRO A 304 -12.62 -8.60 0.05
CA PRO A 304 -13.86 -9.24 -0.35
C PRO A 304 -14.15 -9.02 -1.84
N TRP A 305 -14.79 -10.02 -2.44
CA TRP A 305 -15.26 -10.00 -3.81
C TRP A 305 -16.51 -10.86 -3.96
N ALA A 306 -17.27 -10.63 -5.03
CA ALA A 306 -18.43 -11.44 -5.39
C ALA A 306 -18.40 -11.78 -6.88
N PRO A 307 -18.88 -12.95 -7.31
CA PRO A 307 -19.22 -13.19 -8.71
C PRO A 307 -20.22 -12.15 -9.18
N TRP A 308 -20.16 -11.78 -10.46
CA TRP A 308 -21.04 -10.74 -11.00
C TRP A 308 -21.55 -11.09 -12.39
N ASP A 309 -22.87 -10.97 -12.54
CA ASP A 309 -23.65 -11.23 -13.75
C ASP A 309 -23.71 -10.03 -14.70
N GLY A 310 -23.18 -8.87 -14.30
CA GLY A 310 -23.24 -7.63 -15.08
C GLY A 310 -24.46 -6.75 -14.78
N THR A 311 -25.43 -7.23 -14.00
CA THR A 311 -26.73 -6.57 -13.80
C THR A 311 -27.07 -6.37 -12.32
N THR A 312 -26.62 -7.25 -11.43
CA THR A 312 -26.88 -7.15 -10.00
C THR A 312 -26.28 -5.86 -9.42
N PRO A 313 -27.07 -5.03 -8.71
CA PRO A 313 -26.58 -3.79 -8.12
C PRO A 313 -25.48 -4.03 -7.07
N TYR A 314 -24.42 -3.24 -7.14
CA TYR A 314 -23.26 -3.37 -6.25
C TYR A 314 -23.60 -3.23 -4.77
N ALA A 315 -24.56 -2.37 -4.44
CA ALA A 315 -25.01 -2.15 -3.06
C ALA A 315 -25.63 -3.42 -2.44
N SER A 316 -26.33 -4.23 -3.24
CA SER A 316 -26.92 -5.50 -2.79
C SER A 316 -25.84 -6.52 -2.44
N LEU A 317 -24.84 -6.66 -3.32
CA LEU A 317 -23.69 -7.53 -3.06
C LEU A 317 -22.86 -7.04 -1.88
N ALA A 318 -22.66 -5.73 -1.74
CA ALA A 318 -21.87 -5.15 -0.66
C ALA A 318 -22.41 -5.50 0.74
N ALA A 319 -23.73 -5.63 0.91
CA ALA A 319 -24.35 -5.96 2.18
C ALA A 319 -24.13 -7.43 2.61
N SER A 320 -23.79 -8.31 1.67
CA SER A 320 -23.59 -9.74 1.90
C SER A 320 -22.12 -10.17 1.89
N LEU A 321 -21.18 -9.23 1.72
CA LEU A 321 -19.75 -9.53 1.75
C LEU A 321 -19.31 -10.01 3.14
N PRO A 322 -18.48 -11.07 3.19
CA PRO A 322 -17.91 -11.49 4.45
C PRO A 322 -16.93 -10.44 4.98
N THR A 323 -16.83 -10.38 6.30
CA THR A 323 -15.79 -9.63 7.00
C THR A 323 -14.76 -10.59 7.57
N ALA A 324 -13.65 -10.07 8.07
CA ALA A 324 -12.61 -10.88 8.71
C ALA A 324 -13.10 -11.62 9.98
N GLN A 325 -14.22 -11.18 10.57
CA GLN A 325 -14.86 -11.81 11.74
C GLN A 325 -15.80 -12.94 11.33
N SER A 326 -16.27 -12.96 10.09
CA SER A 326 -17.20 -13.98 9.61
C SER A 326 -16.55 -15.36 9.77
N ALA A 327 -17.32 -16.31 10.34
CA ALA A 327 -16.90 -17.70 10.35
C ALA A 327 -16.62 -18.13 8.90
N TYR A 328 -15.51 -18.84 8.70
CA TYR A 328 -15.19 -19.42 7.41
C TYR A 328 -16.19 -20.54 7.14
N LEU A 329 -17.33 -20.19 6.56
CA LEU A 329 -18.26 -21.15 6.01
C LEU A 329 -17.79 -21.37 4.57
N ALA A 330 -17.20 -22.54 4.33
CA ALA A 330 -16.90 -23.01 2.99
C ALA A 330 -18.24 -23.31 2.30
N THR A 331 -18.94 -22.28 1.84
CA THR A 331 -20.02 -22.42 0.86
C THR A 331 -19.36 -22.44 -0.51
N PRO A 332 -19.26 -23.61 -1.18
CA PRO A 332 -18.81 -23.63 -2.56
C PRO A 332 -19.81 -22.87 -3.44
N GLY A 333 -19.32 -22.02 -4.34
CA GLY A 333 -20.13 -21.44 -5.43
C GLY A 333 -20.28 -19.92 -5.41
N ASP A 334 -21.41 -19.44 -5.95
CA ASP A 334 -21.66 -18.06 -6.39
C ASP A 334 -21.87 -17.03 -5.25
N ALA A 335 -21.55 -17.39 -4.01
CA ALA A 335 -21.69 -16.49 -2.88
C ALA A 335 -20.55 -15.45 -2.85
N PRO A 336 -20.82 -14.24 -2.32
CA PRO A 336 -19.77 -13.32 -1.92
C PRO A 336 -18.75 -14.00 -1.00
N THR A 337 -17.47 -13.79 -1.26
CA THR A 337 -16.37 -14.41 -0.51
C THR A 337 -15.23 -13.41 -0.34
N SER A 338 -14.09 -13.82 0.21
CA SER A 338 -12.91 -12.97 0.35
C SER A 338 -11.64 -13.76 0.10
N VAL A 339 -10.61 -13.11 -0.44
CA VAL A 339 -9.27 -13.69 -0.42
C VAL A 339 -8.60 -13.30 0.88
N ARG A 340 -8.12 -14.30 1.63
CA ARG A 340 -7.37 -14.11 2.86
C ARG A 340 -5.90 -14.47 2.68
N ALA A 341 -5.02 -13.48 2.72
CA ALA A 341 -3.58 -13.67 2.62
C ALA A 341 -2.91 -13.51 4.00
N THR A 342 -2.12 -14.50 4.43
CA THR A 342 -1.36 -14.43 5.69
C THR A 342 -0.03 -13.74 5.43
N PHE A 343 0.39 -12.86 6.34
CA PHE A 343 1.68 -12.18 6.22
C PHE A 343 2.84 -13.12 6.59
N ASP A 344 3.85 -13.20 5.72
CA ASP A 344 5.12 -13.86 5.98
C ASP A 344 6.00 -12.93 6.81
N GLN A 345 5.92 -13.10 8.12
CA GLN A 345 6.70 -12.33 9.09
C GLN A 345 8.21 -12.54 8.97
N ARG A 346 8.66 -13.66 8.37
CA ARG A 346 10.09 -13.87 8.09
C ARG A 346 10.52 -13.02 6.91
N ALA A 347 9.72 -12.98 5.84
CA ALA A 347 9.98 -12.13 4.68
C ALA A 347 10.00 -10.63 5.06
N VAL A 348 9.07 -10.19 5.92
CA VAL A 348 9.06 -8.81 6.46
C VAL A 348 10.37 -8.51 7.18
N ARG A 349 10.75 -9.33 8.17
CA ARG A 349 11.99 -9.13 8.93
C ARG A 349 13.24 -9.16 8.05
N ALA A 350 13.30 -10.08 7.08
CA ALA A 350 14.43 -10.19 6.17
C ALA A 350 14.57 -8.96 5.26
N HIS A 351 13.47 -8.40 4.78
CA HIS A 351 13.50 -7.19 3.96
C HIS A 351 13.99 -5.97 4.75
N TYR A 352 13.53 -5.82 6.00
CA TYR A 352 13.90 -4.68 6.84
C TYR A 352 15.11 -4.94 7.75
N ALA A 353 15.86 -6.01 7.53
CA ALA A 353 16.99 -6.39 8.40
C ALA A 353 18.04 -5.27 8.48
N ASP A 354 18.40 -4.66 7.34
CA ASP A 354 19.35 -3.55 7.30
C ASP A 354 18.87 -2.35 8.14
N PHE A 355 17.57 -2.05 8.12
CA PHE A 355 17.01 -0.97 8.94
C PHE A 355 17.08 -1.32 10.43
N ILE A 356 16.66 -2.54 10.79
CA ILE A 356 16.54 -3.00 12.17
C ILE A 356 17.93 -3.12 12.83
N GLU A 357 18.92 -3.61 12.08
CA GLU A 357 20.26 -3.91 12.60
C GLU A 357 21.23 -2.73 12.46
N HIS A 358 21.10 -1.93 11.40
CA HIS A 358 22.09 -0.92 11.01
C HIS A 358 21.49 0.50 10.85
N GLY A 359 20.18 0.65 11.01
CA GLY A 359 19.48 1.93 10.93
C GLY A 359 19.05 2.35 9.53
N GLU A 360 18.40 3.51 9.46
CA GLU A 360 17.72 4.02 8.26
C GLU A 360 18.67 4.24 7.06
N ASP A 361 19.85 4.81 7.28
CA ASP A 361 20.79 5.07 6.19
C ASP A 361 21.26 3.79 5.49
N ALA A 362 21.57 2.75 6.28
CA ALA A 362 21.98 1.46 5.75
C ALA A 362 20.88 0.83 4.87
N TYR A 363 19.63 0.91 5.33
CA TYR A 363 18.46 0.47 4.57
C TYR A 363 18.30 1.27 3.27
N LEU A 364 18.38 2.61 3.34
CA LEU A 364 18.23 3.46 2.16
C LEU A 364 19.30 3.13 1.10
N ARG A 365 20.55 2.94 1.51
CA ARG A 365 21.64 2.59 0.60
C ARG A 365 21.44 1.20 -0.01
N SER A 366 21.08 0.20 0.78
CA SER A 366 20.93 -1.17 0.27
C SER A 366 19.70 -1.36 -0.63
N HIS A 367 18.59 -0.65 -0.35
CA HIS A 367 17.33 -0.78 -1.07
C HIS A 367 17.17 0.18 -2.23
N TYR A 368 17.73 1.39 -2.12
CA TYR A 368 17.48 2.49 -3.06
C TYR A 368 18.75 3.07 -3.68
N GLY A 369 19.93 2.67 -3.19
CA GLY A 369 21.25 3.12 -3.64
C GLY A 369 21.67 4.47 -3.06
N ASP A 370 22.98 4.74 -3.11
CA ASP A 370 23.62 5.91 -2.49
C ASP A 370 22.97 7.23 -2.89
N ALA A 371 22.71 7.43 -4.18
CA ALA A 371 22.16 8.69 -4.68
C ALA A 371 20.78 9.04 -4.08
N ARG A 372 19.97 8.04 -3.68
CA ARG A 372 18.69 8.28 -3.01
C ARG A 372 18.86 8.47 -1.51
N ALA A 373 19.79 7.74 -0.89
CA ALA A 373 20.15 7.93 0.52
C ALA A 373 20.68 9.35 0.76
N ASP A 374 21.64 9.80 -0.05
CA ASP A 374 22.24 11.14 0.06
C ASP A 374 21.20 12.25 -0.16
N MET A 375 20.25 12.05 -1.08
CA MET A 375 19.13 12.97 -1.31
C MET A 375 18.22 13.04 -0.08
N ALA A 376 17.87 11.90 0.53
CA ALA A 376 17.03 11.85 1.72
C ALA A 376 17.69 12.56 2.90
N GLN A 377 18.97 12.27 3.17
CA GLN A 377 19.75 12.95 4.21
C GLN A 377 19.84 14.47 3.97
N SER A 378 20.06 14.88 2.72
CA SER A 378 20.11 16.31 2.35
C SER A 378 18.77 17.01 2.59
N ALA A 379 17.67 16.33 2.30
CA ALA A 379 16.32 16.84 2.53
C ALA A 379 16.01 16.96 4.04
N GLU A 380 16.38 15.96 4.82
CA GLU A 380 16.21 15.97 6.28
C GLU A 380 17.01 17.11 6.93
N GLY A 381 18.30 17.24 6.60
CA GLY A 381 19.15 18.32 7.14
C GLY A 381 18.62 19.72 6.81
N MET A 382 18.00 19.89 5.64
CA MET A 382 17.35 21.13 5.25
C MET A 382 16.09 21.41 6.06
N LEU A 383 15.22 20.39 6.22
CA LEU A 383 14.01 20.53 7.04
C LEU A 383 14.37 20.86 8.49
N ALA A 384 15.42 20.24 9.04
CA ALA A 384 15.94 20.57 10.36
C ALA A 384 16.42 22.03 10.43
N THR A 385 17.26 22.46 9.48
CA THR A 385 17.79 23.84 9.44
C THR A 385 16.67 24.88 9.30
N MET A 386 15.69 24.62 8.44
CA MET A 386 14.54 25.51 8.25
C MET A 386 13.64 25.52 9.49
N GLY A 387 13.48 24.38 10.17
CA GLY A 387 12.80 24.27 11.45
C GLY A 387 13.44 25.14 12.52
N GLU A 388 14.77 25.06 12.69
CA GLU A 388 15.52 25.89 13.65
C GLU A 388 15.41 27.39 13.33
N LEU A 389 15.47 27.77 12.05
CA LEU A 389 15.30 29.16 11.64
C LEU A 389 13.91 29.69 12.01
N LEU A 390 12.85 28.92 11.74
CA LEU A 390 11.48 29.29 12.06
C LEU A 390 11.27 29.37 13.58
N LEU A 391 11.83 28.43 14.35
CA LEU A 391 11.80 28.46 15.81
C LEU A 391 12.51 29.71 16.35
N GLY A 392 13.67 30.07 15.79
CA GLY A 392 14.40 31.28 16.15
C GLY A 392 13.58 32.56 15.89
N GLN A 393 12.88 32.64 14.76
CA GLN A 393 12.00 33.77 14.45
C GLN A 393 10.82 33.87 15.42
N VAL A 394 10.21 32.73 15.77
CA VAL A 394 9.11 32.68 16.75
C VAL A 394 9.60 33.11 18.14
N ALA A 395 10.79 32.67 18.55
CA ALA A 395 11.39 33.04 19.83
C ALA A 395 11.71 34.54 19.89
N GLN A 396 12.29 35.11 18.83
CA GLN A 396 12.54 36.56 18.73
C GLN A 396 11.26 37.39 18.81
N ALA A 397 10.15 36.86 18.32
CA ALA A 397 8.84 37.50 18.39
C ALA A 397 8.11 37.27 19.74
N GLY A 398 8.71 36.58 20.71
CA GLY A 398 8.06 36.23 21.98
C GLY A 398 6.91 35.23 21.85
N GLY A 399 6.82 34.52 20.72
CA GLY A 399 5.70 33.63 20.39
C GLY A 399 5.86 32.17 20.85
N THR A 400 6.92 31.84 21.58
CA THR A 400 7.28 30.45 21.91
C THR A 400 6.17 29.72 22.68
N GLU A 401 5.58 30.35 23.70
CA GLU A 401 4.48 29.74 24.47
C GLU A 401 3.26 29.46 23.60
N THR A 402 2.93 30.38 22.69
CA THR A 402 1.80 30.19 21.76
C THR A 402 2.09 29.05 20.79
N LEU A 403 3.33 28.89 20.34
CA LEU A 403 3.73 27.77 19.48
C LEU A 403 3.67 26.44 20.24
N VAL A 404 4.21 26.36 21.46
CA VAL A 404 4.15 25.16 22.32
C VAL A 404 2.70 24.75 22.55
N GLN A 405 1.83 25.72 22.89
CA GLN A 405 0.42 25.43 23.08
C GLN A 405 -0.24 24.91 21.79
N ARG A 406 0.05 25.53 20.62
CA ARG A 406 -0.47 25.05 19.33
C ARG A 406 0.01 23.66 18.95
N LEU A 407 1.26 23.31 19.25
CA LEU A 407 1.81 21.99 19.01
C LEU A 407 1.12 20.95 19.90
N ARG A 408 0.93 21.24 21.19
CA ARG A 408 0.13 20.40 22.09
C ARG A 408 -1.30 20.25 21.60
N ASP A 409 -1.93 21.36 21.20
CA ASP A 409 -3.29 21.35 20.70
C ASP A 409 -3.44 20.51 19.42
N GLY A 410 -2.41 20.52 18.57
CA GLY A 410 -2.29 19.70 17.35
C GLY A 410 -1.82 18.27 17.58
N GLY A 411 -1.69 17.82 18.83
CA GLY A 411 -1.30 16.45 19.18
C GLY A 411 0.19 16.14 18.98
N MET A 412 1.05 17.15 18.86
CA MET A 412 2.51 17.05 18.77
C MET A 412 3.15 17.41 20.11
N GLY A 413 2.66 16.80 21.20
CA GLY A 413 3.05 17.14 22.57
C GLY A 413 4.54 16.91 22.86
N ASP A 414 5.10 15.84 22.31
CA ASP A 414 6.51 15.48 22.38
C ASP A 414 7.42 16.54 21.73
N ILE A 415 7.03 17.08 20.58
CA ILE A 415 7.74 18.19 19.93
C ILE A 415 7.58 19.47 20.77
N ALA A 416 6.38 19.72 21.28
CA ALA A 416 6.10 20.87 22.13
C ALA A 416 6.96 20.86 23.40
N ASP A 417 7.14 19.70 24.03
CA ASP A 417 7.93 19.52 25.24
C ASP A 417 9.43 19.71 24.96
N LYS A 418 9.93 19.20 23.82
CA LYS A 418 11.31 19.46 23.37
C LYS A 418 11.58 20.95 23.15
N ILE A 419 10.63 21.67 22.56
CA ILE A 419 10.76 23.11 22.32
C ILE A 419 10.67 23.88 23.65
N ALA A 420 9.73 23.52 24.52
CA ALA A 420 9.58 24.14 25.84
C ALA A 420 10.84 23.97 26.69
N ALA A 421 11.49 22.79 26.64
CA ALA A 421 12.73 22.53 27.35
C ALA A 421 13.94 23.30 26.81
N ARG A 422 13.94 23.76 25.56
CA ARG A 422 15.01 24.58 24.96
C ARG A 422 14.86 26.08 25.23
N GLY A 423 13.66 26.52 25.61
CA GLY A 423 13.36 27.91 25.92
C GLY A 423 13.60 28.30 27.39
N GLN A 424 13.91 27.32 28.25
CA GLN A 424 14.41 27.49 29.61
C GLN A 424 15.93 27.54 29.60
#